data_AF-A0A6P1TGP8-F1
#
_entry.id   AF-A0A6P1TGP8-F1
#
_cell.length_a   1.000
_cell.length_b   1.000
_cell.length_c   1.000
_cell.angle_alpha   90.00
_cell.angle_beta   90.00
_cell.angle_gamma   90.00
#
_symmetry.space_group_name_H-M   'P 1'
#
loop_
_entity.id
_entity.type
_entity.pdbx_description
1 polymer ?
#
loop_
_entity_poly.entity_id
_entity_poly.type
_entity_poly.pdbx_seq_one_letter_code
_entity_poly.pdbx_strand_id
1 'polypeptide(L)'
;MKDNKTRELLISGYGPGNLQEASIALYEMTNQLEFNKVLWEDTVTAPSFLCTYHDICFGIREEGVSGSVLCYQRQDEKYILRDVLNLEGGALCHISYQPAGQVLYASFYETGHVAAIKVDNYHFTKVLNFFQIQPEKPGELTRAHCSVLEPDGSRVFITNIALDRIYIYDTVDGALKPNTNCEYVQLDKGIGPRHIKFHPLLNYLYLITEYSNEIYTFLYEKENGNPKLTMLQKISTLPDGFTGESSGSGLDISKDGRFLYAANRGADTIAVYDINTDGTLNKIQDISCGGKCPRHIALTKDDTGLFIANQESNEVVILRVDEYNGMLSDIIARQSFHAPAYIEEL
;
A
#
# COMPACT_ATOMS: atom_id res chain seq x y z
N MET A 1 8.57 -30.16 -22.63
CA MET A 1 7.61 -29.78 -21.58
C MET A 1 7.84 -28.30 -21.35
N LYS A 2 6.87 -27.45 -21.70
CA LYS A 2 6.98 -26.01 -21.42
C LYS A 2 7.00 -25.87 -19.90
N ASP A 3 8.00 -25.21 -19.35
CA ASP A 3 8.02 -24.82 -17.94
C ASP A 3 6.73 -24.04 -17.64
N ASN A 4 5.74 -24.72 -17.06
CA ASN A 4 4.60 -24.07 -16.43
C ASN A 4 5.12 -23.39 -15.17
N LYS A 5 5.81 -22.25 -15.32
CA LYS A 5 5.94 -21.34 -14.19
C LYS A 5 4.53 -20.93 -13.82
N THR A 6 4.07 -21.38 -12.67
CA THR A 6 2.83 -20.92 -12.06
C THR A 6 3.14 -19.63 -11.31
N ARG A 7 2.17 -18.72 -11.31
CA ARG A 7 2.25 -17.46 -10.57
C ARG A 7 1.74 -17.70 -9.16
N GLU A 8 2.16 -16.88 -8.22
CA GLU A 8 1.70 -16.96 -6.84
C GLU A 8 1.14 -15.61 -6.40
N LEU A 9 -0.07 -15.63 -5.85
CA LEU A 9 -0.77 -14.44 -5.40
C LEU A 9 -1.10 -14.58 -3.92
N LEU A 10 -0.67 -13.60 -3.14
CA LEU A 10 -1.01 -13.49 -1.73
C LEU A 10 -2.18 -12.50 -1.59
N ILE A 11 -3.23 -12.92 -0.89
CA ILE A 11 -4.41 -12.11 -0.59
C ILE A 11 -4.57 -12.06 0.92
N SER A 12 -4.83 -10.88 1.47
CA SER A 12 -5.31 -10.75 2.84
C SER A 12 -6.44 -9.75 2.96
N GLY A 13 -7.20 -9.85 4.05
CA GLY A 13 -8.38 -9.05 4.27
C GLY A 13 -8.76 -8.98 5.73
N TYR A 14 -9.82 -8.24 6.03
CA TYR A 14 -10.33 -8.16 7.40
C TYR A 14 -10.86 -9.52 7.91
N GLY A 15 -11.10 -10.46 6.99
CA GLY A 15 -11.64 -11.79 7.25
C GLY A 15 -13.12 -11.73 7.60
N PRO A 16 -13.80 -12.89 7.71
CA PRO A 16 -15.10 -12.92 8.35
C PRO A 16 -14.88 -12.68 9.85
N GLY A 17 -15.64 -11.77 10.46
CA GLY A 17 -15.47 -11.41 11.88
C GLY A 17 -15.65 -12.58 12.88
N ASN A 18 -15.98 -13.78 12.40
CA ASN A 18 -16.13 -15.01 13.18
C ASN A 18 -14.87 -15.90 13.20
N LEU A 19 -13.80 -15.57 12.47
CA LEU A 19 -12.56 -16.35 12.35
C LEU A 19 -12.78 -17.83 11.95
N GLN A 20 -13.78 -18.10 11.10
CA GLN A 20 -14.05 -19.45 10.59
C GLN A 20 -13.50 -19.72 9.18
N GLU A 21 -13.13 -18.67 8.45
CA GLU A 21 -12.57 -18.77 7.11
C GLU A 21 -11.28 -17.96 7.01
N ALA A 22 -10.48 -18.29 5.99
CA ALA A 22 -9.18 -17.67 5.77
C ALA A 22 -9.27 -16.15 5.66
N SER A 23 -8.34 -15.47 6.30
CA SER A 23 -8.12 -14.02 6.17
C SER A 23 -6.77 -13.69 5.56
N ILE A 24 -5.92 -14.70 5.36
CA ILE A 24 -4.74 -14.67 4.50
C ILE A 24 -4.75 -15.96 3.67
N ALA A 25 -4.52 -15.87 2.37
CA ALA A 25 -4.34 -17.04 1.52
C ALA A 25 -3.31 -16.80 0.42
N LEU A 26 -2.54 -17.86 0.14
CA LEU A 26 -1.63 -17.96 -0.99
C LEU A 26 -2.28 -18.81 -2.08
N TYR A 27 -2.42 -18.25 -3.28
CA TYR A 27 -2.98 -18.91 -4.44
C TYR A 27 -1.89 -19.22 -5.46
N GLU A 28 -1.99 -20.37 -6.10
CA GLU A 28 -1.35 -20.60 -7.38
C GLU A 28 -2.27 -20.12 -8.50
N MET A 29 -1.69 -19.42 -9.46
CA MET A 29 -2.37 -18.93 -10.66
C MET A 29 -1.68 -19.42 -11.93
N THR A 30 -2.46 -19.54 -12.99
CA THR A 30 -1.94 -19.82 -14.33
C THR A 30 -1.26 -18.58 -14.92
N ASN A 31 -0.48 -18.76 -15.99
CA ASN A 31 0.10 -17.62 -16.72
C ASN A 31 -0.96 -16.73 -17.38
N GLN A 32 -2.17 -17.24 -17.56
CA GLN A 32 -3.34 -16.55 -18.09
C GLN A 32 -4.13 -15.80 -17.01
N LEU A 33 -3.61 -15.74 -15.78
CA LEU A 33 -4.23 -15.08 -14.63
C LEU A 33 -5.53 -15.75 -14.17
N GLU A 34 -5.62 -17.07 -14.31
CA GLU A 34 -6.71 -17.86 -13.75
C GLU A 34 -6.28 -18.46 -12.40
N PHE A 35 -7.17 -18.43 -11.40
CA PHE A 35 -6.96 -19.09 -10.12
C PHE A 35 -6.97 -20.61 -10.29
N ASN A 36 -5.89 -21.30 -9.86
CA ASN A 36 -5.74 -22.74 -10.03
C ASN A 36 -5.96 -23.52 -8.73
N LYS A 37 -5.16 -23.24 -7.70
CA LYS A 37 -5.23 -23.92 -6.39
C LYS A 37 -4.91 -22.96 -5.25
N VAL A 38 -5.50 -23.23 -4.07
CA VAL A 38 -5.05 -22.63 -2.82
C VAL A 38 -3.84 -23.43 -2.33
N LEU A 39 -2.73 -22.74 -2.09
CA LEU A 39 -1.47 -23.33 -1.61
C LEU A 39 -1.42 -23.37 -0.08
N TRP A 40 -1.86 -22.28 0.55
CA TRP A 40 -1.79 -22.07 1.98
C TRP A 40 -2.82 -21.05 2.43
N GLU A 41 -3.32 -21.20 3.65
CA GLU A 41 -4.27 -20.28 4.29
C GLU A 41 -3.90 -20.10 5.76
N ASP A 42 -4.23 -18.93 6.29
CA ASP A 42 -4.24 -18.67 7.73
C ASP A 42 -5.48 -17.85 8.10
N THR A 43 -5.88 -17.99 9.36
CA THR A 43 -7.03 -17.31 9.94
C THR A 43 -6.56 -16.44 11.08
N VAL A 44 -6.36 -15.17 10.75
CA VAL A 44 -5.88 -14.13 11.65
C VAL A 44 -6.92 -13.02 11.75
N THR A 45 -7.02 -12.37 12.91
CA THR A 45 -7.89 -11.20 13.07
C THR A 45 -7.37 -10.02 12.26
N ALA A 46 -8.18 -9.54 11.31
CA ALA A 46 -7.96 -8.31 10.55
C ALA A 46 -6.56 -8.09 9.92
N PRO A 47 -5.99 -9.06 9.15
CA PRO A 47 -4.74 -8.87 8.43
C PRO A 47 -4.89 -7.98 7.20
N SER A 48 -5.03 -6.67 7.42
CA SER A 48 -5.40 -5.72 6.37
C SER A 48 -4.28 -5.29 5.44
N PHE A 49 -3.01 -5.61 5.75
CA PHE A 49 -1.85 -5.30 4.93
C PHE A 49 -0.72 -6.32 5.16
N LEU A 50 0.02 -6.63 4.10
CA LEU A 50 1.21 -7.49 4.15
C LEU A 50 2.42 -6.77 3.56
N CYS A 51 3.60 -7.29 3.84
CA CYS A 51 4.85 -6.87 3.20
C CYS A 51 5.77 -8.09 3.06
N THR A 52 6.15 -8.44 1.83
CA THR A 52 7.01 -9.59 1.56
C THR A 52 8.42 -9.17 1.14
N TYR A 53 9.39 -10.02 1.43
CA TYR A 53 10.77 -9.88 0.94
C TYR A 53 11.43 -11.26 0.89
N HIS A 54 11.74 -11.77 -0.31
CA HIS A 54 12.24 -13.14 -0.49
C HIS A 54 11.33 -14.18 0.21
N ASP A 55 11.83 -14.82 1.27
CA ASP A 55 11.14 -15.85 2.02
C ASP A 55 10.53 -15.34 3.34
N ILE A 56 10.54 -14.03 3.60
CA ILE A 56 9.85 -13.43 4.74
C ILE A 56 8.54 -12.78 4.29
N CYS A 57 7.49 -12.97 5.08
CA CYS A 57 6.22 -12.25 4.93
C CYS A 57 5.85 -11.65 6.28
N PHE A 58 5.64 -10.35 6.31
CA PHE A 58 5.07 -9.66 7.44
C PHE A 58 3.60 -9.41 7.21
N GLY A 59 2.79 -9.62 8.23
CA GLY A 59 1.38 -9.22 8.23
C GLY A 59 1.10 -8.32 9.42
N ILE A 60 0.07 -7.50 9.32
CA ILE A 60 -0.42 -6.73 10.47
C ILE A 60 -1.70 -7.35 11.02
N ARG A 61 -2.11 -6.95 12.23
CA ARG A 61 -3.50 -7.05 12.69
C ARG A 61 -3.98 -5.64 12.99
N GLU A 62 -4.96 -5.18 12.23
CA GLU A 62 -5.54 -3.84 12.39
C GLU A 62 -6.63 -3.86 13.46
N GLU A 63 -6.19 -3.93 14.72
CA GLU A 63 -7.06 -3.98 15.90
C GLU A 63 -7.38 -2.55 16.38
N GLY A 64 -8.52 -2.34 17.02
CA GLY A 64 -8.99 -0.98 17.32
C GLY A 64 -8.12 -0.19 18.32
N VAL A 65 -7.58 -0.86 19.34
CA VAL A 65 -6.82 -0.22 20.44
C VAL A 65 -5.38 -0.72 20.58
N SER A 66 -5.02 -1.72 19.79
CA SER A 66 -3.70 -2.34 19.70
C SER A 66 -3.29 -2.49 18.24
N GLY A 67 -2.03 -2.82 17.99
CA GLY A 67 -1.57 -3.26 16.69
C GLY A 67 -0.62 -4.43 16.86
N SER A 68 -0.71 -5.40 15.97
CA SER A 68 0.19 -6.56 16.01
C SER A 68 0.89 -6.74 14.68
N VAL A 69 2.17 -7.09 14.71
CA VAL A 69 2.94 -7.48 13.53
C VAL A 69 3.22 -8.97 13.63
N LEU A 70 2.87 -9.72 12.59
CA LEU A 70 3.19 -11.13 12.42
C LEU A 70 4.40 -11.26 11.51
N CYS A 71 5.29 -12.19 11.81
CA CYS A 71 6.42 -12.55 10.95
C CYS A 71 6.30 -14.01 10.56
N TYR A 72 6.15 -14.26 9.26
CA TYR A 72 6.13 -15.59 8.68
C TYR A 72 7.41 -15.86 7.90
N GLN A 73 7.86 -17.12 7.94
CA GLN A 73 8.87 -17.65 7.05
C GLN A 73 8.22 -18.56 6.02
N ARG A 74 8.54 -18.34 4.75
CA ARG A 74 8.15 -19.21 3.66
C ARG A 74 8.95 -20.51 3.69
N GLN A 75 8.25 -21.64 3.63
CA GLN A 75 8.81 -22.97 3.45
C GLN A 75 7.99 -23.68 2.38
N ASP A 76 8.59 -23.85 1.21
CA ASP A 76 7.93 -24.34 0.00
C ASP A 76 6.69 -23.48 -0.38
N GLU A 77 5.52 -24.11 -0.48
CA GLU A 77 4.22 -23.50 -0.80
C GLU A 77 3.47 -23.02 0.46
N LYS A 78 4.13 -22.85 1.62
CA LYS A 78 3.49 -22.51 2.89
C LYS A 78 4.26 -21.43 3.66
N TYR A 79 3.53 -20.73 4.53
CA TYR A 79 4.09 -19.77 5.47
C TYR A 79 3.98 -20.31 6.91
N ILE A 80 5.09 -20.28 7.64
CA ILE A 80 5.18 -20.70 9.03
C ILE A 80 5.31 -19.45 9.89
N LEU A 81 4.34 -19.21 10.77
CA LEU A 81 4.42 -18.12 11.75
C LEU A 81 5.62 -18.35 12.66
N ARG A 82 6.54 -17.38 12.69
CA ARG A 82 7.77 -17.42 13.48
C ARG A 82 7.69 -16.54 14.72
N ASP A 83 7.09 -15.37 14.58
CA ASP A 83 7.02 -14.41 15.68
C ASP A 83 5.80 -13.50 15.56
N VAL A 84 5.38 -12.94 16.70
CA VAL A 84 4.31 -11.95 16.81
C VAL A 84 4.73 -10.87 17.78
N LEU A 85 4.80 -9.63 17.31
CA LEU A 85 5.01 -8.45 18.15
C LEU A 85 3.68 -7.74 18.37
N ASN A 86 3.31 -7.52 19.63
CA ASN A 86 2.18 -6.68 20.00
C ASN A 86 2.70 -5.31 20.41
N LEU A 87 2.06 -4.26 19.90
CA LEU A 87 2.34 -2.87 20.23
C LEU A 87 1.06 -2.21 20.73
N GLU A 88 1.23 -1.25 21.63
CA GLU A 88 0.17 -0.30 21.93
C GLU A 88 -0.10 0.61 20.72
N GLY A 89 -1.17 1.40 20.78
CA GLY A 89 -1.64 2.19 19.64
C GLY A 89 -2.70 1.44 18.81
N GLY A 90 -3.62 2.16 18.20
CA GLY A 90 -4.76 1.57 17.49
C GLY A 90 -4.65 1.62 15.97
N ALA A 91 -5.25 0.61 15.33
CA ALA A 91 -5.37 0.43 13.89
C ALA A 91 -4.02 0.53 13.16
N LEU A 92 -3.08 -0.36 13.50
CA LEU A 92 -1.90 -0.58 12.66
C LEU A 92 -2.40 -0.94 11.25
N CYS A 93 -2.10 -0.09 10.26
CA CYS A 93 -2.74 -0.12 8.95
C CYS A 93 -1.77 -0.24 7.77
N HIS A 94 -0.47 -0.03 8.00
CA HIS A 94 0.55 -0.13 6.95
C HIS A 94 1.92 -0.46 7.53
N ILE A 95 2.69 -1.25 6.78
CA ILE A 95 4.09 -1.58 7.06
C ILE A 95 4.94 -1.53 5.79
N SER A 96 6.23 -1.23 5.93
CA SER A 96 7.24 -1.41 4.89
C SER A 96 8.54 -1.95 5.48
N TYR A 97 9.28 -2.74 4.71
CA TYR A 97 10.52 -3.37 5.15
C TYR A 97 11.74 -2.79 4.43
N GLN A 98 12.78 -2.44 5.17
CA GLN A 98 14.09 -2.04 4.67
C GLN A 98 15.07 -3.21 4.86
N PRO A 99 15.44 -3.94 3.79
CA PRO A 99 16.29 -5.13 3.92
C PRO A 99 17.70 -4.86 4.44
N ALA A 100 18.34 -3.78 3.98
CA ALA A 100 19.72 -3.45 4.34
C ALA A 100 19.87 -3.23 5.86
N GLY A 101 18.91 -2.54 6.48
CA GLY A 101 18.86 -2.34 7.92
C GLY A 101 18.06 -3.41 8.66
N GLN A 102 17.41 -4.34 7.96
CA GLN A 102 16.46 -5.32 8.52
C GLN A 102 15.45 -4.67 9.48
N VAL A 103 14.84 -3.56 9.04
CA VAL A 103 13.89 -2.79 9.85
C VAL A 103 12.53 -2.71 9.16
N LEU A 104 11.46 -2.93 9.93
CA LEU A 104 10.10 -2.61 9.54
C LEU A 104 9.70 -1.23 10.04
N TYR A 105 9.03 -0.47 9.18
CA TYR A 105 8.40 0.80 9.52
C TYR A 105 6.89 0.66 9.49
N ALA A 106 6.24 1.02 10.59
CA ALA A 106 4.81 0.78 10.81
C ALA A 106 4.04 2.08 11.06
N SER A 107 2.80 2.17 10.57
CA SER A 107 1.91 3.32 10.73
C SER A 107 0.57 2.94 11.37
N PHE A 108 0.17 3.67 12.41
CA PHE A 108 -1.05 3.43 13.18
C PHE A 108 -2.08 4.53 12.88
N TYR A 109 -3.19 4.14 12.24
CA TYR A 109 -4.23 5.06 11.78
C TYR A 109 -4.95 5.73 12.95
N GLU A 110 -5.43 4.96 13.93
CA GLU A 110 -6.34 5.50 14.95
C GLU A 110 -5.63 6.45 15.92
N THR A 111 -4.34 6.19 16.16
CA THR A 111 -3.57 6.90 17.19
C THR A 111 -2.44 7.76 16.65
N GLY A 112 -2.13 7.70 15.36
CA GLY A 112 -1.03 8.46 14.76
C GLY A 112 0.37 8.05 15.22
N HIS A 113 0.50 6.84 15.79
CA HIS A 113 1.80 6.27 16.13
C HIS A 113 2.54 5.79 14.89
N VAL A 114 3.87 5.82 14.99
CA VAL A 114 4.78 5.19 14.05
C VAL A 114 5.80 4.35 14.80
N ALA A 115 6.23 3.25 14.19
CA ALA A 115 7.22 2.36 14.80
C ALA A 115 8.36 2.04 13.82
N ALA A 116 9.56 1.84 14.36
CA ALA A 116 10.68 1.21 13.66
C ALA A 116 11.08 -0.05 14.43
N ILE A 117 11.01 -1.21 13.79
CA ILE A 117 11.11 -2.52 14.44
C ILE A 117 12.22 -3.32 13.77
N LYS A 118 13.27 -3.65 14.52
CA LYS A 118 14.36 -4.49 14.06
C LYS A 118 13.90 -5.95 13.97
N VAL A 119 14.16 -6.56 12.83
CA VAL A 119 13.92 -7.97 12.56
C VAL A 119 15.27 -8.65 12.37
N ASP A 120 15.46 -9.83 12.95
CA ASP A 120 16.61 -10.70 12.65
C ASP A 120 16.15 -12.16 12.74
N ASN A 121 16.60 -12.99 11.79
CA ASN A 121 16.24 -14.42 11.73
C ASN A 121 14.75 -14.69 11.95
N TYR A 122 13.87 -13.94 11.27
CA TYR A 122 12.40 -14.01 11.38
C TYR A 122 11.81 -13.67 12.76
N HIS A 123 12.57 -13.02 13.65
CA HIS A 123 12.09 -12.57 14.96
C HIS A 123 12.22 -11.05 15.13
N PHE A 124 11.29 -10.46 15.85
CA PHE A 124 11.33 -9.05 16.24
C PHE A 124 12.28 -8.89 17.43
N THR A 125 13.46 -8.33 17.19
CA THR A 125 14.51 -8.28 18.21
C THR A 125 14.50 -7.00 19.03
N LYS A 126 14.04 -5.89 18.46
CA LYS A 126 14.02 -4.59 19.13
C LYS A 126 13.04 -3.61 18.48
N VAL A 127 12.28 -2.89 19.30
CA VAL A 127 11.58 -1.67 18.88
C VAL A 127 12.56 -0.50 19.01
N LEU A 128 13.01 0.04 17.88
CA LEU A 128 13.98 1.14 17.81
C LEU A 128 13.31 2.49 18.09
N ASN A 129 12.11 2.67 17.53
CA ASN A 129 11.26 3.83 17.77
C ASN A 129 9.82 3.35 17.93
N PHE A 130 9.09 4.03 18.81
CA PHE A 130 7.65 3.96 18.90
C PHE A 130 7.18 5.30 19.48
N PHE A 131 6.53 6.13 18.66
CA PHE A 131 6.10 7.47 19.08
C PHE A 131 4.88 7.93 18.29
N GLN A 132 4.07 8.79 18.90
CA GLN A 132 2.96 9.47 18.24
C GLN A 132 3.46 10.74 17.53
N ILE A 133 3.09 10.90 16.26
CA ILE A 133 3.26 12.16 15.54
C ILE A 133 2.37 13.21 16.20
N GLN A 134 3.00 14.23 16.79
CA GLN A 134 2.28 15.25 17.55
C GLN A 134 1.62 16.28 16.60
N PRO A 135 0.32 16.57 16.80
CA PRO A 135 -0.32 17.71 16.16
C PRO A 135 0.25 19.04 16.69
N GLU A 136 -0.01 20.15 16.00
CA GLU A 136 0.40 21.48 16.48
C GLU A 136 -0.27 21.87 17.79
N LYS A 137 -1.56 21.54 17.95
CA LYS A 137 -2.28 21.81 19.20
C LYS A 137 -2.57 20.50 19.93
N PRO A 138 -2.29 20.44 21.25
CA PRO A 138 -2.68 19.30 22.07
C PRO A 138 -4.18 18.99 21.94
N GLY A 139 -4.50 17.72 21.68
CA GLY A 139 -5.87 17.24 21.55
C GLY A 139 -6.44 17.26 20.13
N GLU A 140 -5.73 17.80 19.14
CA GLU A 140 -6.08 17.60 17.72
C GLU A 140 -5.80 16.15 17.28
N LEU A 141 -6.54 15.69 16.27
CA LEU A 141 -6.44 14.32 15.76
C LEU A 141 -5.14 14.12 14.96
N THR A 142 -4.52 12.95 15.07
CA THR A 142 -3.35 12.53 14.29
C THR A 142 -3.57 11.12 13.77
N ARG A 143 -3.28 10.87 12.49
CA ARG A 143 -3.55 9.57 11.83
C ARG A 143 -2.49 9.24 10.80
N ALA A 144 -1.47 8.48 11.19
CA ALA A 144 -0.44 8.00 10.27
C ALA A 144 -1.01 6.85 9.44
N HIS A 145 -0.91 6.91 8.12
CA HIS A 145 -1.55 5.89 7.25
C HIS A 145 -0.55 5.10 6.41
N CYS A 146 0.52 5.69 5.89
CA CYS A 146 1.45 4.99 5.02
C CYS A 146 2.89 5.30 5.41
N SER A 147 3.78 4.31 5.32
CA SER A 147 5.22 4.41 5.55
C SER A 147 5.95 3.85 4.34
N VAL A 148 6.63 4.70 3.57
CA VAL A 148 7.32 4.28 2.33
C VAL A 148 8.78 4.71 2.38
N LEU A 149 9.66 3.77 2.05
CA LEU A 149 11.09 4.05 1.90
C LEU A 149 11.33 4.80 0.60
N GLU A 150 12.25 5.76 0.63
CA GLU A 150 12.82 6.25 -0.61
C GLU A 150 13.67 5.17 -1.31
N PRO A 151 14.00 5.31 -2.61
CA PRO A 151 14.63 4.24 -3.38
C PRO A 151 15.97 3.72 -2.82
N ASP A 152 16.80 4.57 -2.23
CA ASP A 152 18.06 4.14 -1.60
C ASP A 152 17.90 3.67 -0.15
N GLY A 153 16.67 3.73 0.38
CA GLY A 153 16.30 3.34 1.73
C GLY A 153 16.79 4.29 2.82
N SER A 154 17.44 5.41 2.51
CA SER A 154 18.02 6.29 3.55
C SER A 154 16.97 7.13 4.32
N ARG A 155 15.73 7.18 3.82
CA ARG A 155 14.60 7.87 4.44
C ARG A 155 13.31 7.10 4.36
N VAL A 156 12.41 7.44 5.29
CA VAL A 156 11.02 7.00 5.30
C VAL A 156 10.12 8.24 5.20
N PHE A 157 9.19 8.19 4.26
CA PHE A 157 8.12 9.15 4.08
C PHE A 157 6.87 8.59 4.75
N ILE A 158 6.25 9.38 5.62
CA ILE A 158 5.06 8.97 6.37
C ILE A 158 3.92 9.94 6.12
N THR A 159 2.81 9.45 5.57
CA THR A 159 1.60 10.25 5.41
C THR A 159 0.84 10.33 6.73
N ASN A 160 0.36 11.52 7.06
CA ASN A 160 -0.57 11.73 8.15
C ASN A 160 -1.85 12.36 7.62
N ILE A 161 -2.92 11.56 7.59
CA ILE A 161 -4.21 11.95 7.03
C ILE A 161 -4.82 13.13 7.78
N ALA A 162 -4.80 13.10 9.11
CA ALA A 162 -5.49 14.12 9.91
C ALA A 162 -4.77 15.47 9.93
N LEU A 163 -3.46 15.47 9.63
CA LEU A 163 -2.62 16.66 9.65
C LEU A 163 -2.32 17.23 8.25
N ASP A 164 -2.82 16.57 7.19
CA ASP A 164 -2.54 16.93 5.79
C ASP A 164 -1.04 17.09 5.49
N ARG A 165 -0.24 16.12 5.96
CA ARG A 165 1.23 16.18 5.87
C ARG A 165 1.86 14.90 5.34
N ILE A 166 3.00 15.07 4.69
CA ILE A 166 4.00 14.02 4.47
C ILE A 166 5.19 14.32 5.38
N TYR A 167 5.38 13.53 6.43
CA TYR A 167 6.56 13.61 7.29
C TYR A 167 7.74 12.89 6.65
N ILE A 168 8.96 13.40 6.87
CA ILE A 168 10.18 12.83 6.32
C ILE A 168 11.16 12.56 7.45
N TYR A 169 11.57 11.30 7.57
CA TYR A 169 12.52 10.84 8.58
C TYR A 169 13.75 10.27 7.89
N ASP A 170 14.94 10.67 8.34
CA ASP A 170 16.17 9.96 8.01
C ASP A 170 16.24 8.65 8.80
N THR A 171 16.79 7.60 8.19
CA THR A 171 17.05 6.33 8.86
C THR A 171 18.49 6.30 9.36
N VAL A 172 18.70 6.33 10.68
CA VAL A 172 20.04 6.24 11.28
C VAL A 172 20.10 4.99 12.15
N ASP A 173 20.91 4.01 11.73
CA ASP A 173 20.95 2.66 12.31
C ASP A 173 19.56 1.99 12.33
N GLY A 174 18.75 2.30 11.31
CA GLY A 174 17.36 1.84 11.17
C GLY A 174 16.34 2.64 11.97
N ALA A 175 16.76 3.47 12.93
CA ALA A 175 15.86 4.33 13.69
C ALA A 175 15.39 5.55 12.88
N LEU A 176 14.12 5.93 13.03
CA LEU A 176 13.52 7.15 12.49
C LEU A 176 14.05 8.37 13.26
N LYS A 177 14.67 9.31 12.54
CA LYS A 177 15.04 10.63 13.06
C LYS A 177 14.39 11.70 12.19
N PRO A 178 13.66 12.68 12.77
CA PRO A 178 13.08 13.77 11.99
C PRO A 178 14.15 14.44 11.13
N ASN A 179 13.88 14.62 9.84
CA ASN A 179 14.83 15.32 8.99
C ASN A 179 14.84 16.81 9.36
N THR A 180 15.99 17.33 9.79
CA THR A 180 16.09 18.70 10.34
C THR A 180 15.96 19.79 9.29
N ASN A 181 16.10 19.47 8.00
CA ASN A 181 16.01 20.43 6.90
C ASN A 181 14.64 20.44 6.22
N CYS A 182 13.89 19.34 6.34
CA CYS A 182 12.50 19.23 5.89
C CYS A 182 11.79 18.16 6.72
N GLU A 183 11.25 18.55 7.88
CA GLU A 183 10.56 17.62 8.79
C GLU A 183 9.28 17.07 8.15
N TYR A 184 8.56 17.93 7.44
CA TYR A 184 7.36 17.56 6.69
C TYR A 184 7.10 18.49 5.51
N VAL A 185 6.29 18.00 4.57
CA VAL A 185 5.62 18.79 3.54
C VAL A 185 4.18 19.00 3.97
N GLN A 186 3.78 20.27 4.11
CA GLN A 186 2.39 20.65 4.34
C GLN A 186 1.63 20.61 3.02
N LEU A 187 0.48 19.93 3.03
CA LEU A 187 -0.44 19.86 1.91
C LEU A 187 -1.67 20.75 2.15
N ASP A 188 -2.57 20.80 1.17
CA ASP A 188 -3.82 21.54 1.32
C ASP A 188 -4.67 20.93 2.44
N LYS A 189 -5.45 21.78 3.10
CA LYS A 189 -6.25 21.37 4.24
C LYS A 189 -7.43 20.49 3.82
N GLY A 190 -7.63 19.39 4.54
CA GLY A 190 -8.78 18.49 4.43
C GLY A 190 -8.67 17.48 3.29
N ILE A 191 -7.48 17.23 2.75
CA ILE A 191 -7.31 16.31 1.63
C ILE A 191 -7.08 14.88 2.10
N GLY A 192 -6.46 14.69 3.27
CA GLY A 192 -6.18 13.37 3.82
C GLY A 192 -5.16 12.57 2.99
N PRO A 193 -3.86 12.91 2.99
CA PRO A 193 -2.84 12.16 2.25
C PRO A 193 -2.79 10.68 2.70
N ARG A 194 -2.96 9.75 1.77
CA ARG A 194 -3.11 8.32 2.08
C ARG A 194 -1.88 7.51 1.73
N HIS A 195 -1.75 7.03 0.50
CA HIS A 195 -0.65 6.17 0.04
C HIS A 195 0.29 6.91 -0.90
N ILE A 196 1.57 6.54 -0.89
CA ILE A 196 2.63 7.09 -1.74
C ILE A 196 3.22 5.99 -2.63
N LYS A 197 3.56 6.33 -3.88
CA LYS A 197 4.45 5.54 -4.74
C LYS A 197 5.53 6.42 -5.34
N PHE A 198 6.76 5.94 -5.33
CA PHE A 198 7.83 6.53 -6.14
C PHE A 198 7.76 6.00 -7.56
N HIS A 199 8.09 6.84 -8.52
CA HIS A 199 8.30 6.41 -9.89
C HIS A 199 9.47 5.42 -9.95
N PRO A 200 9.35 4.28 -10.65
CA PRO A 200 10.36 3.22 -10.60
C PRO A 200 11.71 3.61 -11.22
N LEU A 201 11.69 4.55 -12.17
CA LEU A 201 12.86 4.92 -12.98
C LEU A 201 13.28 6.39 -12.88
N LEU A 202 12.42 7.24 -12.32
CA LEU A 202 12.57 8.69 -12.35
C LEU A 202 12.32 9.22 -10.95
N ASN A 203 12.65 10.48 -10.72
CA ASN A 203 12.59 11.10 -9.41
C ASN A 203 11.24 11.77 -9.15
N TYR A 204 10.14 11.06 -9.42
CA TYR A 204 8.78 11.52 -9.14
C TYR A 204 8.16 10.73 -7.99
N LEU A 205 7.29 11.40 -7.25
CA LEU A 205 6.51 10.82 -6.16
C LEU A 205 5.03 11.14 -6.40
N TYR A 206 4.20 10.12 -6.32
CA TYR A 206 2.74 10.22 -6.45
C TYR A 206 2.09 9.93 -5.11
N LEU A 207 1.20 10.82 -4.68
CA LEU A 207 0.43 10.70 -3.46
C LEU A 207 -1.06 10.68 -3.81
N ILE A 208 -1.77 9.63 -3.41
CA ILE A 208 -3.24 9.63 -3.46
C ILE A 208 -3.82 10.20 -2.16
N THR A 209 -4.89 10.98 -2.27
CA THR A 209 -5.60 11.55 -1.12
C THR A 209 -6.92 10.80 -0.87
N GLU A 210 -7.20 10.53 0.41
CA GLU A 210 -8.40 9.81 0.83
C GLU A 210 -9.65 10.69 0.74
N TYR A 211 -9.59 11.93 1.22
CA TYR A 211 -10.78 12.77 1.39
C TYR A 211 -11.11 13.62 0.16
N SER A 212 -10.10 14.04 -0.60
CA SER A 212 -10.30 14.89 -1.79
C SER A 212 -10.33 14.13 -3.12
N ASN A 213 -10.00 12.83 -3.15
CA ASN A 213 -9.91 12.02 -4.37
C ASN A 213 -9.02 12.67 -5.45
N GLU A 214 -7.78 12.97 -5.07
CA GLU A 214 -6.78 13.58 -5.94
C GLU A 214 -5.48 12.77 -5.91
N ILE A 215 -4.70 12.90 -6.98
CA ILE A 215 -3.29 12.54 -7.00
C ILE A 215 -2.47 13.82 -7.03
N TYR A 216 -1.54 13.92 -6.09
CA TYR A 216 -0.51 14.95 -6.06
C TYR A 216 0.76 14.36 -6.66
N THR A 217 1.30 15.05 -7.66
CA THR A 217 2.58 14.72 -8.30
C THR A 217 3.65 15.64 -7.78
N PHE A 218 4.75 15.09 -7.29
CA PHE A 218 5.92 15.83 -6.83
C PHE A 218 7.16 15.45 -7.63
N LEU A 219 7.98 16.44 -7.97
CA LEU A 219 9.40 16.21 -8.27
C LEU A 219 10.13 16.02 -6.94
N TYR A 220 10.82 14.89 -6.80
CA TYR A 220 11.67 14.57 -5.66
C TYR A 220 13.13 14.81 -5.99
N GLU A 221 13.78 15.70 -5.26
CA GLU A 221 15.20 16.01 -5.43
C GLU A 221 15.95 15.91 -4.12
N LYS A 222 17.28 15.76 -4.21
CA LYS A 222 18.18 15.85 -3.06
C LYS A 222 19.04 17.10 -3.17
N GLU A 223 18.69 18.16 -2.43
CA GLU A 223 19.43 19.42 -2.39
C GLU A 223 20.42 19.41 -1.21
N ASN A 224 21.73 19.37 -1.49
CA ASN A 224 22.78 19.18 -0.49
C ASN A 224 22.55 17.94 0.41
N GLY A 225 22.03 16.87 -0.19
CA GLY A 225 21.67 15.64 0.49
C GLY A 225 20.27 15.66 1.10
N ASN A 226 19.60 16.80 1.28
CA ASN A 226 18.28 16.90 1.92
C ASN A 226 17.11 16.68 0.95
N PRO A 227 15.99 16.13 1.42
CA PRO A 227 14.85 15.85 0.56
C PRO A 227 14.15 17.16 0.20
N LYS A 228 13.78 17.31 -1.07
CA LYS A 228 12.97 18.42 -1.57
C LYS A 228 11.86 17.86 -2.43
N LEU A 229 10.62 18.17 -2.06
CA LEU A 229 9.43 17.82 -2.83
C LEU A 229 8.82 19.10 -3.42
N THR A 230 8.88 19.21 -4.74
CA THR A 230 8.25 20.30 -5.49
C THR A 230 6.94 19.80 -6.08
N MET A 231 5.80 20.32 -5.63
CA MET A 231 4.48 19.95 -6.16
C MET A 231 4.34 20.46 -7.61
N LEU A 232 4.08 19.54 -8.55
CA LEU A 232 3.95 19.83 -9.97
C LEU A 232 2.49 19.88 -10.41
N GLN A 233 1.66 18.98 -9.88
CA GLN A 233 0.29 18.79 -10.34
C GLN A 233 -0.59 18.24 -9.22
N LYS A 234 -1.88 18.58 -9.29
CA LYS A 234 -2.97 17.90 -8.59
C LYS A 234 -4.02 17.56 -9.63
N ILE A 235 -4.49 16.32 -9.66
CA ILE A 235 -5.49 15.85 -10.62
C ILE A 235 -6.50 14.95 -9.93
N SER A 236 -7.79 15.09 -10.28
CA SER A 236 -8.84 14.29 -9.67
C SER A 236 -8.79 12.83 -10.13
N THR A 237 -9.10 11.91 -9.22
CA THR A 237 -9.32 10.48 -9.49
C THR A 237 -10.76 10.14 -9.80
N LEU A 238 -11.71 11.07 -9.65
CA LEU A 238 -13.13 10.79 -9.87
C LEU A 238 -13.50 10.89 -11.36
N PRO A 239 -14.48 10.09 -11.83
CA PRO A 239 -15.09 10.29 -13.14
C PRO A 239 -15.68 11.70 -13.28
N ASP A 240 -15.62 12.24 -14.51
CA ASP A 240 -16.17 13.56 -14.81
C ASP A 240 -17.66 13.65 -14.41
N GLY A 241 -17.98 14.66 -13.61
CA GLY A 241 -19.36 14.92 -13.15
C GLY A 241 -19.85 14.01 -12.03
N PHE A 242 -19.00 13.16 -11.43
CA PHE A 242 -19.38 12.40 -10.24
C PHE A 242 -19.67 13.33 -9.05
N THR A 243 -20.80 13.10 -8.36
CA THR A 243 -21.28 13.94 -7.24
C THR A 243 -21.58 13.15 -5.96
N GLY A 244 -21.30 11.84 -5.95
CA GLY A 244 -21.49 10.99 -4.78
C GLY A 244 -20.37 11.13 -3.76
N GLU A 245 -20.50 10.41 -2.64
CA GLU A 245 -19.40 10.24 -1.70
C GLU A 245 -18.36 9.26 -2.28
N SER A 246 -17.09 9.61 -2.11
CA SER A 246 -15.98 8.78 -2.56
C SER A 246 -14.77 9.00 -1.67
N SER A 247 -13.85 8.04 -1.69
CA SER A 247 -12.56 8.19 -1.01
C SER A 247 -11.45 7.48 -1.77
N GLY A 248 -10.35 8.18 -2.02
CA GLY A 248 -9.16 7.61 -2.64
C GLY A 248 -8.58 6.50 -1.78
N SER A 249 -7.97 5.49 -2.41
CA SER A 249 -7.53 4.28 -1.72
C SER A 249 -6.14 3.82 -2.18
N GLY A 250 -6.05 2.73 -2.95
CA GLY A 250 -4.80 2.21 -3.49
C GLY A 250 -4.33 2.98 -4.72
N LEU A 251 -3.02 3.00 -4.92
CA LEU A 251 -2.39 3.39 -6.19
C LEU A 251 -1.31 2.36 -6.56
N ASP A 252 -1.08 2.16 -7.84
CA ASP A 252 0.07 1.40 -8.34
C ASP A 252 0.58 1.94 -9.67
N ILE A 253 1.83 1.63 -9.99
CA ILE A 253 2.55 2.16 -11.16
C ILE A 253 3.17 1.02 -11.95
N SER A 254 3.07 1.08 -13.28
CA SER A 254 3.71 0.09 -14.15
C SER A 254 5.22 0.13 -14.00
N LYS A 255 5.89 -1.01 -14.22
CA LYS A 255 7.34 -1.16 -14.02
C LYS A 255 8.16 -0.30 -14.96
N ASP A 256 7.64 -0.05 -16.16
CA ASP A 256 8.21 0.87 -17.12
C ASP A 256 7.96 2.36 -16.79
N GLY A 257 7.14 2.63 -15.76
CA GLY A 257 6.82 3.98 -15.31
C GLY A 257 5.94 4.76 -16.28
N ARG A 258 5.21 4.09 -17.17
CA ARG A 258 4.37 4.75 -18.17
C ARG A 258 2.93 4.98 -17.74
N PHE A 259 2.42 4.17 -16.81
CA PHE A 259 1.02 4.19 -16.39
C PHE A 259 0.86 4.15 -14.88
N LEU A 260 -0.11 4.93 -14.38
CA LEU A 260 -0.50 4.93 -12.97
C LEU A 260 -2.00 4.62 -12.84
N TYR A 261 -2.33 3.80 -11.86
CA TYR A 261 -3.69 3.36 -11.56
C TYR A 261 -4.05 3.84 -10.16
N ALA A 262 -5.28 4.33 -9.98
CA ALA A 262 -5.77 4.79 -8.68
C ALA A 262 -7.20 4.33 -8.44
N ALA A 263 -7.46 3.80 -7.24
CA ALA A 263 -8.75 3.25 -6.87
C ALA A 263 -9.59 4.23 -6.02
N ASN A 264 -10.89 4.29 -6.29
CA ASN A 264 -11.86 5.10 -5.56
C ASN A 264 -12.92 4.21 -4.91
N ARG A 265 -13.03 4.27 -3.58
CA ARG A 265 -14.11 3.63 -2.82
C ARG A 265 -15.36 4.51 -2.87
N GLY A 266 -16.55 3.93 -3.01
CA GLY A 266 -17.82 4.68 -3.10
C GLY A 266 -18.18 5.04 -4.55
N ALA A 267 -17.24 5.62 -5.30
CA ALA A 267 -17.38 5.68 -6.77
C ALA A 267 -17.19 4.30 -7.43
N ASP A 268 -16.48 3.39 -6.76
CA ASP A 268 -16.20 2.01 -7.20
C ASP A 268 -15.55 1.95 -8.59
N THR A 269 -14.58 2.84 -8.81
CA THR A 269 -13.84 2.99 -10.06
C THR A 269 -12.33 2.86 -9.88
N ILE A 270 -11.66 2.53 -10.99
CA ILE A 270 -10.23 2.73 -11.20
C ILE A 270 -10.05 3.87 -12.20
N ALA A 271 -9.27 4.87 -11.82
CA ALA A 271 -8.75 5.89 -12.71
C ALA A 271 -7.40 5.45 -13.27
N VAL A 272 -7.21 5.62 -14.57
CA VAL A 272 -5.97 5.26 -15.28
C VAL A 272 -5.36 6.53 -15.86
N TYR A 273 -4.05 6.66 -15.68
CA TYR A 273 -3.28 7.80 -16.16
C TYR A 273 -2.10 7.33 -17.00
N ASP A 274 -1.82 8.06 -18.07
CA ASP A 274 -0.48 8.08 -18.65
C ASP A 274 0.44 8.97 -17.80
N ILE A 275 1.73 8.66 -17.81
CA ILE A 275 2.75 9.46 -17.15
C ILE A 275 3.56 10.19 -18.22
N ASN A 276 3.48 11.52 -18.20
CA ASN A 276 4.25 12.39 -19.07
C ASN A 276 5.75 12.33 -18.72
N THR A 277 6.60 12.76 -19.66
CA THR A 277 8.05 12.81 -19.45
C THR A 277 8.50 13.73 -18.32
N ASP A 278 7.66 14.71 -17.94
CA ASP A 278 7.89 15.60 -16.81
C ASP A 278 7.26 15.10 -15.50
N GLY A 279 6.78 13.85 -15.49
CA GLY A 279 6.17 13.17 -14.36
C GLY A 279 4.70 13.50 -14.13
N THR A 280 4.14 14.51 -14.79
CA THR A 280 2.71 14.84 -14.68
C THR A 280 1.84 13.74 -15.30
N LEU A 281 0.58 13.70 -14.90
CA LEU A 281 -0.39 12.68 -15.27
C LEU A 281 -1.43 13.26 -16.23
N ASN A 282 -1.77 12.54 -17.30
CA ASN A 282 -3.03 12.78 -18.02
C ASN A 282 -3.97 11.61 -17.79
N LYS A 283 -5.22 11.92 -17.43
CA LYS A 283 -6.24 10.90 -17.22
C LYS A 283 -6.67 10.35 -18.57
N ILE A 284 -6.54 9.04 -18.76
CA ILE A 284 -6.89 8.36 -20.02
C ILE A 284 -8.13 7.47 -19.90
N GLN A 285 -8.53 7.11 -18.67
CA GLN A 285 -9.70 6.27 -18.44
C GLN A 285 -10.26 6.41 -17.03
N ASP A 286 -11.58 6.27 -16.91
CA ASP A 286 -12.27 5.80 -15.71
C ASP A 286 -13.00 4.51 -16.06
N ILE A 287 -12.88 3.49 -15.22
CA ILE A 287 -13.56 2.21 -15.41
C ILE A 287 -14.09 1.67 -14.08
N SER A 288 -15.17 0.89 -14.12
CA SER A 288 -15.64 0.16 -12.94
C SER A 288 -14.54 -0.78 -12.42
N CYS A 289 -14.41 -0.87 -11.10
CA CYS A 289 -13.52 -1.83 -10.43
C CYS A 289 -14.05 -3.28 -10.45
N GLY A 290 -15.25 -3.51 -11.02
CA GLY A 290 -15.87 -4.83 -11.12
C GLY A 290 -16.54 -5.34 -9.85
N GLY A 291 -16.51 -4.57 -8.76
CA GLY A 291 -17.13 -4.86 -7.47
C GLY A 291 -17.41 -3.56 -6.70
N LYS A 292 -17.21 -3.57 -5.37
CA LYS A 292 -17.43 -2.42 -4.49
C LYS A 292 -16.28 -2.22 -3.51
N CYS A 293 -16.00 -0.95 -3.21
CA CYS A 293 -14.99 -0.51 -2.26
C CYS A 293 -13.61 -1.13 -2.57
N PRO A 294 -13.02 -0.82 -3.74
CA PRO A 294 -11.68 -1.30 -4.11
C PRO A 294 -10.65 -0.73 -3.12
N ARG A 295 -10.23 -1.51 -2.12
CA ARG A 295 -9.39 -1.02 -1.01
C ARG A 295 -7.91 -1.01 -1.35
N HIS A 296 -7.48 -1.96 -2.17
CA HIS A 296 -6.12 -2.09 -2.67
C HIS A 296 -6.12 -2.57 -4.10
N ILE A 297 -5.09 -2.16 -4.84
CA ILE A 297 -4.83 -2.59 -6.21
C ILE A 297 -3.35 -2.92 -6.34
N ALA A 298 -3.02 -3.88 -7.21
CA ALA A 298 -1.65 -4.23 -7.52
C ALA A 298 -1.56 -4.71 -8.97
N LEU A 299 -0.54 -4.26 -9.70
CA LEU A 299 -0.23 -4.79 -11.01
C LEU A 299 0.39 -6.19 -10.89
N THR A 300 0.11 -7.02 -11.88
CA THR A 300 0.85 -8.26 -12.09
C THR A 300 2.33 -7.97 -12.34
N LYS A 301 3.21 -8.91 -12.07
CA LYS A 301 4.65 -8.77 -12.28
C LYS A 301 5.06 -8.52 -13.73
N ASP A 302 4.21 -8.80 -14.70
CA ASP A 302 4.44 -8.49 -16.10
C ASP A 302 3.54 -7.37 -16.63
N ASP A 303 2.87 -6.63 -15.74
CA ASP A 303 1.96 -5.52 -16.03
C ASP A 303 0.82 -5.87 -17.03
N THR A 304 0.47 -7.16 -17.15
CA THR A 304 -0.61 -7.63 -18.06
C THR A 304 -2.00 -7.64 -17.42
N GLY A 305 -2.07 -7.53 -16.09
CA GLY A 305 -3.31 -7.44 -15.34
C GLY A 305 -3.20 -6.53 -14.12
N LEU A 306 -4.35 -6.03 -13.68
CA LEU A 306 -4.51 -5.27 -12.44
C LEU A 306 -5.41 -6.07 -11.49
N PHE A 307 -4.84 -6.53 -10.38
CA PHE A 307 -5.58 -7.11 -9.27
C PHE A 307 -6.30 -6.01 -8.49
N ILE A 308 -7.54 -6.27 -8.09
CA ILE A 308 -8.38 -5.32 -7.35
C ILE A 308 -9.04 -6.04 -6.18
N ALA A 309 -8.76 -5.60 -4.96
CA ALA A 309 -9.37 -6.08 -3.73
C ALA A 309 -10.65 -5.31 -3.42
N ASN A 310 -11.80 -5.84 -3.83
CA ASN A 310 -13.12 -5.23 -3.62
C ASN A 310 -13.68 -5.63 -2.25
N GLN A 311 -13.39 -4.81 -1.24
CA GLN A 311 -13.64 -5.10 0.17
C GLN A 311 -15.11 -5.44 0.43
N GLU A 312 -16.04 -4.59 -0.01
CA GLU A 312 -17.47 -4.74 0.34
C GLU A 312 -18.20 -5.78 -0.51
N SER A 313 -17.61 -6.19 -1.65
CA SER A 313 -18.14 -7.28 -2.47
C SER A 313 -17.58 -8.65 -2.10
N ASN A 314 -16.63 -8.72 -1.15
CA ASN A 314 -15.96 -9.97 -0.76
C ASN A 314 -15.36 -10.74 -1.95
N GLU A 315 -14.65 -10.01 -2.82
CA GLU A 315 -13.98 -10.63 -3.96
C GLU A 315 -12.73 -9.87 -4.40
N VAL A 316 -11.82 -10.60 -5.03
CA VAL A 316 -10.73 -10.05 -5.84
C VAL A 316 -11.10 -10.20 -7.31
N VAL A 317 -10.90 -9.13 -8.07
CA VAL A 317 -11.13 -9.06 -9.52
C VAL A 317 -9.80 -8.81 -10.21
N ILE A 318 -9.63 -9.36 -11.42
CA ILE A 318 -8.51 -9.03 -12.29
C ILE A 318 -9.03 -8.39 -13.57
N LEU A 319 -8.60 -7.16 -13.83
CA LEU A 319 -8.80 -6.49 -15.12
C LEU A 319 -7.58 -6.68 -16.00
N ARG A 320 -7.78 -6.92 -17.30
CA ARG A 320 -6.69 -6.94 -18.28
C ARG A 320 -6.15 -5.53 -18.53
N VAL A 321 -4.83 -5.40 -18.57
CA VAL A 321 -4.10 -4.19 -18.95
C VAL A 321 -3.64 -4.30 -20.41
N ASP A 322 -3.86 -3.26 -21.21
CA ASP A 322 -3.27 -3.14 -22.53
C ASP A 322 -1.82 -2.61 -22.44
N GLU A 323 -0.86 -3.36 -22.95
CA GLU A 323 0.58 -3.04 -22.83
C GLU A 323 1.00 -1.73 -23.54
N TYR A 324 0.23 -1.30 -24.55
CA TYR A 324 0.59 -0.15 -25.37
C TYR A 324 0.06 1.15 -24.78
N ASN A 325 -1.18 1.13 -24.29
CA ASN A 325 -1.88 2.33 -23.83
C ASN A 325 -2.26 2.31 -22.34
N GLY A 326 -2.01 1.22 -21.61
CA GLY A 326 -2.27 1.10 -20.17
C GLY A 326 -3.74 1.02 -19.79
N MET A 327 -4.67 1.08 -20.75
CA MET A 327 -6.09 1.03 -20.46
C MET A 327 -6.51 -0.34 -19.95
N LEU A 328 -7.49 -0.34 -19.06
CA LEU A 328 -8.10 -1.53 -18.49
C LEU A 328 -9.31 -1.94 -19.33
N SER A 329 -9.54 -3.26 -19.45
CA SER A 329 -10.61 -3.80 -20.28
C SER A 329 -11.42 -4.90 -19.56
N ASP A 330 -11.36 -6.13 -20.06
CA ASP A 330 -12.18 -7.23 -19.58
C ASP A 330 -11.81 -7.64 -18.15
N ILE A 331 -12.82 -8.05 -17.38
CA ILE A 331 -12.60 -8.85 -16.18
C ILE A 331 -12.25 -10.26 -16.62
N ILE A 332 -10.99 -10.65 -16.38
CA ILE A 332 -10.45 -11.94 -16.83
C ILE A 332 -10.51 -13.02 -15.75
N ALA A 333 -10.62 -12.62 -14.48
CA ALA A 333 -10.83 -13.55 -13.37
C ALA A 333 -11.51 -12.88 -12.18
N ARG A 334 -12.15 -13.71 -11.35
CA ARG A 334 -12.76 -13.36 -10.07
C ARG A 334 -12.48 -14.45 -9.05
N GLN A 335 -12.24 -14.07 -7.81
CA GLN A 335 -12.06 -14.99 -6.69
C GLN A 335 -12.77 -14.44 -5.46
N SER A 336 -13.69 -15.21 -4.87
CA SER A 336 -14.30 -14.85 -3.60
C SER A 336 -13.25 -14.88 -2.48
N PHE A 337 -13.25 -13.85 -1.64
CA PHE A 337 -12.38 -13.71 -0.48
C PHE A 337 -13.05 -12.73 0.49
N HIS A 338 -13.06 -12.98 1.80
CA HIS A 338 -13.78 -12.10 2.73
C HIS A 338 -13.05 -10.80 2.98
N ALA A 339 -13.75 -9.69 2.71
CA ALA A 339 -13.30 -8.32 2.94
C ALA A 339 -11.81 -8.09 2.55
N PRO A 340 -11.40 -8.40 1.30
CA PRO A 340 -10.01 -8.30 0.89
C PRO A 340 -9.55 -6.85 1.01
N ALA A 341 -8.35 -6.67 1.54
CA ALA A 341 -7.77 -5.37 1.86
C ALA A 341 -6.35 -5.21 1.31
N TYR A 342 -5.67 -6.30 0.99
CA TYR A 342 -4.34 -6.31 0.39
C TYR A 342 -4.17 -7.49 -0.57
N ILE A 343 -3.38 -7.27 -1.61
CA ILE A 343 -3.10 -8.22 -2.70
C ILE A 343 -1.71 -7.95 -3.27
N GLU A 344 -0.92 -8.99 -3.49
CA GLU A 344 0.44 -8.93 -4.06
C GLU A 344 0.79 -10.21 -4.82
N GLU A 345 1.38 -10.09 -6.02
CA GLU A 345 1.99 -11.21 -6.74
C GLU A 345 3.45 -11.40 -6.31
N LEU A 346 3.81 -12.61 -5.86
CA LEU A 346 5.08 -12.94 -5.19
C LEU A 346 6.26 -13.17 -6.10
#